data_AF-A0A7V9JX21-F1
#
_entry.id   AF-A0A7V9JX21-F1
#
_cell.length_a   1.000
_cell.length_b   1.000
_cell.length_c   1.000
_cell.angle_alpha   90.00
_cell.angle_beta   90.00
_cell.angle_gamma   90.00
#
_symmetry.space_group_name_H-M   'P 1'
#
loop_
_entity.id
_entity.type
_entity.pdbx_description
1 polymer ?
#
loop_
_entity_poly.entity_id
_entity_poly.type
_entity_poly.pdbx_seq_one_letter_code
_entity_poly.pdbx_strand_id
1 'polypeptide(L)'
;MIALAAQTIQKPETSTILQRIAEKDKTAVKDCIDVHGNFIWALARKFTTTSEEAEAATARIFIDIWQYRERERDTRLIEKKLIAMIALRRLIKISRQTKQTSMASIDAPNEQRAGTDGISEFV
;
A
#
# COMPACT_ATOMS: atom_id res chain seq x y z
N MET A 1 -46.31 4.64 -30.20
CA MET A 1 -46.11 4.88 -28.75
C MET A 1 -45.44 3.63 -28.21
N ILE A 2 -44.19 3.58 -27.75
CA ILE A 2 -43.39 4.54 -26.98
C ILE A 2 -41.92 4.36 -27.43
N ALA A 3 -41.27 5.46 -27.87
CA ALA A 3 -39.82 5.47 -28.06
C ALA A 3 -39.18 5.55 -26.67
N LEU A 4 -38.60 4.46 -26.21
CA LEU A 4 -37.83 4.39 -24.98
C LEU A 4 -36.55 5.21 -25.20
N ALA A 5 -36.51 6.41 -24.65
CA ALA A 5 -35.36 7.28 -24.71
C ALA A 5 -34.12 6.53 -24.20
N ALA A 6 -33.15 6.31 -25.09
CA ALA A 6 -31.81 5.96 -24.70
C ALA A 6 -31.33 7.07 -23.76
N GLN A 7 -31.29 6.76 -22.48
CA GLN A 7 -30.82 7.67 -21.45
C GLN A 7 -29.36 7.99 -21.80
N THR A 8 -29.11 9.18 -22.34
CA THR A 8 -27.76 9.75 -22.42
C THR A 8 -27.19 9.69 -21.02
N ILE A 9 -26.28 8.75 -20.79
CA ILE A 9 -25.44 8.71 -19.61
C ILE A 9 -24.66 10.02 -19.65
N GLN A 10 -25.13 10.99 -18.87
CA GLN A 10 -24.42 12.25 -18.73
C GLN A 10 -23.04 11.94 -18.17
N LYS A 11 -22.01 12.21 -18.98
CA LYS A 11 -20.63 12.27 -18.52
C LYS A 11 -20.57 13.47 -17.59
N PRO A 12 -20.22 13.32 -16.29
CA PRO A 12 -19.95 14.50 -15.49
C PRO A 12 -18.75 15.22 -16.13
N GLU A 13 -18.97 16.44 -16.59
CA GLU A 13 -18.02 17.31 -17.31
C GLU A 13 -16.75 17.65 -16.49
N THR A 14 -16.64 17.11 -15.27
CA THR A 14 -15.44 17.14 -14.43
C THR A 14 -15.12 15.71 -13.97
N SER A 15 -14.55 14.90 -14.86
CA SER A 15 -14.12 13.55 -14.49
C SER A 15 -13.03 13.64 -13.42
N THR A 16 -13.26 13.01 -12.27
CA THR A 16 -12.29 12.97 -11.16
C THR A 16 -11.01 12.25 -11.60
N ILE A 17 -9.87 12.53 -10.94
CA ILE A 17 -8.59 11.89 -11.33
C ILE A 17 -8.72 10.36 -11.23
N LEU A 18 -9.47 9.86 -10.25
CA LEU A 18 -9.75 8.44 -10.08
C LEU A 18 -10.62 7.85 -11.20
N GLN A 19 -11.60 8.60 -11.72
CA GLN A 19 -12.39 8.16 -12.88
C GLN A 19 -11.51 8.01 -14.12
N ARG A 20 -10.62 8.98 -14.36
CA ARG A 20 -9.66 8.91 -15.47
C ARG A 20 -8.66 7.76 -15.30
N ILE A 21 -8.21 7.50 -14.07
CA ILE A 21 -7.39 6.31 -13.75
C ILE A 21 -8.16 5.01 -14.03
N ALA A 22 -9.44 4.93 -13.69
CA ALA A 22 -10.28 3.77 -13.99
C ALA A 22 -10.45 3.54 -15.50
N GLU A 23 -10.50 4.62 -16.29
CA GLU A 23 -10.47 4.60 -17.77
C GLU A 23 -9.09 4.25 -18.35
N LYS A 24 -8.07 4.03 -17.50
CA LYS A 24 -6.67 3.80 -17.87
C LYS A 24 -6.04 4.96 -18.65
N ASP A 25 -6.50 6.18 -18.41
CA ASP A 25 -5.83 7.37 -18.91
C ASP A 25 -4.45 7.50 -18.25
N LYS A 26 -3.40 7.41 -19.07
CA LYS A 26 -2.01 7.49 -18.60
C LYS A 26 -1.66 8.88 -18.04
N THR A 27 -2.34 9.92 -18.48
CA THR A 27 -2.09 11.29 -18.01
C THR A 27 -2.65 11.53 -16.61
N ALA A 28 -3.70 10.79 -16.23
CA ALA A 28 -4.32 10.90 -14.92
C ALA A 28 -3.42 10.47 -13.75
N VAL A 29 -2.46 9.57 -13.99
CA VAL A 29 -1.48 9.20 -12.97
C VAL A 29 -0.58 10.37 -12.61
N LYS A 30 -0.15 11.14 -13.62
CA LYS A 30 0.67 12.33 -13.41
C LYS A 30 -0.10 13.37 -12.61
N ASP A 31 -1.34 13.63 -13.00
CA ASP A 31 -2.21 14.58 -12.29
C ASP A 31 -2.45 14.13 -10.83
N CYS A 32 -2.59 12.82 -10.58
CA CYS A 32 -2.70 12.27 -9.24
C CYS A 32 -1.44 12.51 -8.40
N ILE A 33 -0.26 12.34 -9.00
CA ILE A 33 1.02 12.61 -8.34
C ILE A 33 1.14 14.10 -8.02
N ASP A 34 0.81 14.97 -8.97
CA ASP A 34 0.91 16.42 -8.80
C ASP A 34 -0.02 16.93 -7.67
N VAL A 35 -1.24 16.39 -7.56
CA VAL A 35 -2.23 16.80 -6.56
C VAL A 35 -2.03 16.12 -5.20
N HIS A 36 -1.67 14.84 -5.17
CA HIS A 36 -1.67 14.02 -3.95
C HIS A 36 -0.28 13.56 -3.49
N GLY A 37 0.78 13.78 -4.27
CA GLY A 37 2.15 13.35 -3.97
C GLY A 37 2.64 13.81 -2.60
N ASN A 38 2.55 15.10 -2.32
CA ASN A 38 2.99 15.66 -1.02
C ASN A 38 2.21 15.08 0.16
N PHE A 39 0.91 14.83 -0.02
CA PHE A 39 0.06 14.23 1.00
C PHE A 39 0.44 12.77 1.27
N ILE A 40 0.61 11.98 0.20
CA ILE A 40 0.98 10.55 0.32
C ILE A 40 2.38 10.42 0.89
N TRP A 41 3.34 11.25 0.47
CA TRP A 41 4.70 11.28 1.01
C TRP A 41 4.72 11.57 2.51
N ALA A 42 4.00 12.62 2.94
CA ALA A 42 3.89 12.97 4.35
C ALA A 42 3.24 11.83 5.17
N LEU A 43 2.30 11.11 4.58
CA LEU A 43 1.70 9.94 5.22
C LEU A 43 2.68 8.76 5.28
N ALA A 44 3.38 8.44 4.19
CA ALA A 44 4.36 7.35 4.15
C ALA A 44 5.49 7.54 5.17
N ARG A 45 6.00 8.77 5.32
CA ARG A 45 7.00 9.15 6.32
C ARG A 45 6.59 8.86 7.77
N LYS A 46 5.28 8.80 8.06
CA LYS A 46 4.79 8.47 9.41
C LYS A 46 4.81 6.97 9.73
N PHE A 47 4.87 6.13 8.69
CA PHE A 47 4.76 4.67 8.83
C PHE A 47 6.07 3.93 8.48
N THR A 48 7.11 4.67 8.10
CA THR A 48 8.41 4.15 7.66
C THR A 48 9.54 4.79 8.46
N THR A 49 10.66 4.10 8.56
CA THR A 49 11.79 4.55 9.38
C THR A 49 12.81 5.31 8.53
N THR A 50 13.05 4.84 7.31
CA THR A 50 14.02 5.44 6.38
C THR A 50 13.34 6.17 5.23
N SER A 51 14.07 7.12 4.62
CA SER A 51 13.56 7.83 3.43
C SER A 51 13.38 6.90 2.23
N GLU A 52 14.21 5.86 2.12
CA GLU A 52 14.14 4.85 1.07
C GLU A 52 12.87 3.99 1.19
N GLU A 53 12.53 3.56 2.41
CA GLU A 53 11.26 2.89 2.69
C GLU A 53 10.05 3.78 2.36
N ALA A 54 10.14 5.08 2.69
CA ALA A 54 9.08 6.03 2.40
C ALA A 54 8.85 6.21 0.88
N GLU A 55 9.94 6.25 0.09
CA GLU A 55 9.90 6.32 -1.37
C GLU A 55 9.29 5.06 -1.97
N ALA A 56 9.79 3.89 -1.56
CA ALA A 56 9.26 2.61 -2.01
C ALA A 56 7.76 2.45 -1.67
N ALA A 57 7.36 2.85 -0.46
CA ALA A 57 5.96 2.83 -0.04
C ALA A 57 5.11 3.79 -0.89
N THR A 58 5.59 5.01 -1.15
CA THR A 58 4.89 6.01 -1.96
C THR A 58 4.68 5.53 -3.39
N ALA A 59 5.73 5.07 -4.06
CA ALA A 59 5.65 4.51 -5.41
C ALA A 59 4.63 3.36 -5.46
N ARG A 60 4.65 2.51 -4.43
CA ARG A 60 3.77 1.36 -4.38
C ARG A 60 2.31 1.71 -4.10
N ILE A 61 2.05 2.77 -3.33
CA ILE A 61 0.71 3.33 -3.15
C ILE A 61 0.15 3.81 -4.49
N PHE A 62 0.94 4.53 -5.29
CA PHE A 62 0.50 4.96 -6.63
C PHE A 62 0.20 3.80 -7.57
N ILE A 63 0.98 2.72 -7.50
CA ILE A 63 0.69 1.47 -8.22
C ILE A 63 -0.64 0.87 -7.75
N ASP A 64 -0.89 0.83 -6.44
CA ASP A 64 -2.12 0.30 -5.88
C ASP A 64 -3.34 1.18 -6.26
N ILE A 65 -3.16 2.51 -6.39
CA ILE A 65 -4.16 3.44 -6.92
C ILE A 65 -4.43 3.17 -8.41
N TRP A 66 -3.40 2.98 -9.24
CA TRP A 66 -3.56 2.67 -10.67
C TRP A 66 -4.24 1.31 -10.92
N GLN A 67 -3.94 0.34 -10.05
CA GLN A 67 -4.57 -0.98 -10.10
C GLN A 67 -5.95 -1.00 -9.45
N TYR A 68 -6.37 0.07 -8.80
CA TYR A 68 -7.69 0.16 -8.20
C TYR A 68 -8.75 -0.05 -9.30
N ARG A 69 -9.53 -1.12 -9.14
CA ARG A 69 -10.69 -1.42 -9.98
C ARG A 69 -11.90 -1.18 -9.11
N GLU A 70 -12.79 -0.33 -9.61
CA GLU A 70 -14.00 0.20 -8.98
C GLU A 70 -15.09 -0.89 -8.76
N ARG A 71 -14.72 -2.10 -8.31
CA ARG A 71 -15.65 -3.24 -8.19
C ARG A 71 -16.75 -3.01 -7.16
N GLU A 72 -16.50 -2.12 -6.21
CA GLU A 72 -17.40 -1.77 -5.10
C GLU A 72 -17.70 -0.28 -5.21
N ARG A 73 -18.72 0.08 -6.00
CA ARG A 73 -19.19 1.47 -6.10
C ARG A 73 -19.91 1.87 -4.82
N ASP A 74 -19.18 2.47 -3.87
CA ASP A 74 -19.79 3.46 -2.99
C ASP A 74 -19.47 4.85 -3.56
N THR A 75 -20.38 5.31 -4.41
CA THR A 75 -20.32 6.54 -5.21
C THR A 75 -20.31 7.83 -4.36
N ARG A 76 -20.17 7.72 -3.03
CA ARG A 76 -20.30 8.84 -2.08
C ARG A 76 -18.99 9.30 -1.45
N LEU A 77 -17.88 8.58 -1.65
CA LEU A 77 -16.61 8.97 -1.05
C LEU A 77 -15.92 10.08 -1.85
N ILE A 78 -15.61 11.19 -1.17
CA ILE A 78 -14.79 12.28 -1.71
C ILE A 78 -13.45 11.70 -2.17
N GLU A 79 -12.99 12.06 -3.36
CA GLU A 79 -11.78 11.54 -4.03
C GLU A 79 -10.56 11.42 -3.11
N LYS A 80 -10.24 12.50 -2.39
CA LYS A 80 -9.13 12.56 -1.43
C LYS A 80 -9.28 11.53 -0.30
N LYS A 81 -10.50 11.26 0.17
CA LYS A 81 -10.79 10.26 1.20
C LYS A 81 -10.54 8.84 0.67
N LEU A 82 -10.89 8.57 -0.60
CA LEU A 82 -10.62 7.28 -1.22
C LEU A 82 -9.11 7.04 -1.39
N ILE A 83 -8.38 8.04 -1.87
CA ILE A 83 -6.91 7.98 -1.99
C ILE A 83 -6.26 7.76 -0.63
N ALA A 84 -6.68 8.50 0.40
CA ALA A 84 -6.20 8.32 1.77
C ALA A 84 -6.47 6.89 2.27
N MET A 85 -7.64 6.32 1.99
CA MET A 85 -7.98 4.96 2.39
C MET A 85 -7.09 3.91 1.72
N ILE A 86 -6.83 4.03 0.41
CA ILE A 86 -5.93 3.12 -0.32
C ILE A 86 -4.51 3.21 0.28
N ALA A 87 -4.02 4.44 0.49
CA ALA A 87 -2.71 4.68 1.09
C ALA A 87 -2.59 4.07 2.50
N LEU A 88 -3.56 4.36 3.39
CA LEU A 88 -3.57 3.82 4.76
C LEU A 88 -3.61 2.29 4.78
N ARG A 89 -4.41 1.65 3.93
CA ARG A 89 -4.48 0.19 3.84
C ARG A 89 -3.10 -0.41 3.51
N ARG A 90 -2.36 0.22 2.59
CA ARG A 90 -1.01 -0.19 2.23
C ARG A 90 -0.03 0.00 3.37
N LEU A 91 -0.04 1.17 4.00
CA LEU A 91 0.91 1.51 5.07
C LEU A 91 0.72 0.66 6.33
N ILE A 92 -0.54 0.36 6.70
CA ILE A 92 -0.84 -0.56 7.80
C ILE A 92 -0.29 -1.96 7.49
N LYS A 93 -0.41 -2.42 6.23
CA LYS A 93 0.14 -3.72 5.82
C LYS A 93 1.66 -3.75 5.97
N ILE A 94 2.36 -2.69 5.55
CA ILE A 94 3.82 -2.57 5.69
C ILE A 94 4.23 -2.59 7.17
N SER A 95 3.60 -1.76 8.00
CA SER A 95 3.90 -1.67 9.44
C SER A 95 3.70 -3.01 10.17
N ARG A 96 2.67 -3.78 9.78
CA ARG A 96 2.43 -5.12 10.36
C ARG A 96 3.53 -6.11 9.99
N GLN A 97 4.03 -6.09 8.75
CA GLN A 97 5.10 -6.99 8.31
C GLN A 97 6.40 -6.73 9.09
N THR A 98 6.78 -5.47 9.29
CA THR A 98 8.00 -5.11 10.04
C THR A 98 7.95 -5.58 11.50
N LYS A 99 6.77 -5.48 12.15
CA LYS A 99 6.59 -5.96 13.54
C LYS A 99 6.64 -7.49 13.65
N GLN A 100 6.12 -8.22 12.66
CA GLN A 100 6.11 -9.68 12.68
C GLN A 100 7.52 -10.27 12.53
N THR A 101 8.37 -9.68 11.68
CA THR A 101 9.76 -10.13 11.48
C THR A 101 10.61 -9.98 12.74
N SER A 102 10.35 -8.94 13.55
CA SER A 102 11.09 -8.69 14.80
C SER A 102 10.81 -9.73 15.91
N MET A 103 9.66 -10.42 15.86
CA MET A 103 9.29 -11.48 16.82
C MET A 103 9.71 -12.89 16.36
N ALA A 104 10.14 -13.06 15.10
CA ALA A 104 10.49 -14.36 14.52
C ALA A 104 11.99 -14.70 14.60
N SER A 105 12.83 -13.88 15.24
CA SER A 105 14.30 -14.08 15.33
C SER A 105 14.81 -14.48 16.73
N ILE A 106 14.00 -15.15 17.56
CA ILE A 106 14.44 -15.56 18.92
C ILE A 106 14.90 -17.04 19.00
N ASP A 107 14.79 -17.86 17.94
CA ASP A 107 15.25 -19.26 18.00
C ASP A 107 16.35 -19.60 16.99
N ALA A 108 17.60 -19.66 17.50
CA ALA A 108 18.60 -20.74 17.32
C ALA A 108 20.06 -20.23 17.46
N PRO A 109 21.05 -21.06 17.89
CA PRO A 109 21.03 -22.18 18.82
C PRO A 109 21.98 -21.95 20.03
N ASN A 110 21.62 -22.39 21.24
CA ASN A 110 22.54 -22.39 22.38
C ASN A 110 23.49 -23.60 22.29
N GLU A 111 24.47 -23.54 21.40
CA GLU A 111 25.69 -24.34 21.52
C GLU A 111 26.62 -23.62 22.50
N GLN A 112 26.65 -24.07 23.76
CA GLN A 112 27.83 -23.98 24.61
C GLN A 112 27.68 -24.84 25.88
N ARG A 113 28.66 -25.75 26.02
CA ARG A 113 29.25 -26.33 27.24
C ARG A 113 28.68 -27.63 27.83
N ALA A 114 29.30 -28.73 27.40
CA ALA A 114 30.11 -29.58 28.28
C ALA A 114 31.34 -30.02 27.46
N GLY A 115 32.57 -29.52 27.68
CA GLY A 115 33.29 -29.63 28.94
C GLY A 115 33.60 -31.11 29.17
N THR A 116 34.43 -31.73 28.32
CA THR A 116 35.78 -32.18 28.71
C THR A 116 35.88 -32.63 30.17
N ASP A 117 35.65 -33.93 30.40
CA ASP A 117 36.34 -34.73 31.40
C ASP A 117 36.40 -36.14 30.78
N GLY A 118 37.56 -36.65 30.37
CA GLY A 118 38.67 -36.88 31.28
C GLY A 118 38.48 -38.20 32.05
N ILE A 119 37.86 -39.23 31.47
CA ILE A 119 37.93 -40.60 32.02
C ILE A 119 39.10 -41.36 31.38
N SER A 120 40.20 -41.27 32.12
CA SER A 120 41.32 -42.18 32.26
C SER A 120 41.20 -43.52 31.50
N GLU A 121 42.04 -43.67 30.49
CA GLU A 121 42.82 -44.88 30.27
C GLU A 121 43.63 -45.16 31.55
N PHE A 122 43.56 -46.37 32.13
CA PHE A 122 44.66 -47.11 32.79
C PHE A 122 44.13 -48.33 33.59
N VAL A 123 44.67 -49.50 33.20
CA VAL A 123 44.71 -50.84 33.83
C VAL A 123 43.48 -51.73 33.68
#